data_AF-A0A7Y9NC00-F1
#
_entry.id   AF-A0A7Y9NC00-F1
#
_cell.length_a   1.000
_cell.length_b   1.000
_cell.length_c   1.000
_cell.angle_alpha   90.00
_cell.angle_beta   90.00
_cell.angle_gamma   90.00
#
_symmetry.space_group_name_H-M   'P 1'
#
loop_
_entity.id
_entity.type
_entity.pdbx_description
1 polymer ?
#
loop_
_entity_poly.entity_id
_entity_poly.type
_entity_poly.pdbx_seq_one_letter_code
_entity_poly.pdbx_strand_id
1 'polypeptide(L)'
;MLLLLFAGHAHAADAPSLPAAWTQIGITVGMPYAQAKAALIKAGWVASAPDNDGNPVFAAHPEVDCGQGWDAICSAGYGRGNETYGLVLAPTDDGKLLVQGVF
;
A
#
# COMPACT_ATOMS: atom_id res chain seq x y z
N MET A 1 36.87 20.49 29.09
CA MET A 1 35.49 19.97 29.27
C MET A 1 35.09 19.26 27.99
N LEU A 2 34.65 18.03 28.14
CA LEU A 2 34.46 17.00 27.11
C LEU A 2 33.21 17.32 26.27
N LEU A 3 33.32 17.28 24.93
CA LEU A 3 32.18 17.33 24.02
C LEU A 3 31.38 16.03 24.16
N LEU A 4 30.13 16.11 24.63
CA LEU A 4 29.17 15.02 24.55
C LEU A 4 28.32 15.22 23.29
N LEU A 5 28.75 14.62 22.18
CA LEU A 5 27.95 14.43 20.98
C LEU A 5 26.92 13.33 21.27
N PHE A 6 25.70 13.71 21.62
CA PHE A 6 24.56 12.78 21.57
C PHE A 6 24.22 12.54 20.09
N ALA A 7 24.84 11.54 19.49
CA ALA A 7 24.36 10.96 18.24
C ALA A 7 23.07 10.17 18.57
N GLY A 8 21.94 10.88 18.56
CA GLY A 8 20.63 10.26 18.48
C GLY A 8 20.56 9.47 17.18
N HIS A 9 20.80 8.17 17.26
CA HIS A 9 20.48 7.25 16.18
C HIS A 9 18.96 7.18 16.13
N ALA A 10 18.33 8.08 15.37
CA ALA A 10 16.97 7.89 14.95
C ALA A 10 16.96 6.60 14.13
N HIS A 11 16.50 5.50 14.73
CA HIS A 11 16.08 4.34 13.98
C HIS A 11 14.99 4.86 13.03
N ALA A 12 15.33 5.05 11.76
CA ALA A 12 14.30 5.09 10.74
C ALA A 12 13.51 3.79 10.94
N ALA A 13 12.23 3.91 11.30
CA ALA A 13 11.34 2.75 11.30
C ALA A 13 11.47 2.13 9.90
N ASP A 14 11.87 0.86 9.84
CA ASP A 14 12.01 0.13 8.59
C ASP A 14 10.64 0.25 7.88
N ALA A 15 10.57 1.09 6.84
CA ALA A 15 9.32 1.24 6.11
C ALA A 15 8.95 -0.16 5.61
N PRO A 16 7.72 -0.66 5.86
CA PRO A 16 7.38 -2.03 5.56
C PRO A 16 7.71 -2.32 4.09
N SER A 17 8.68 -3.21 3.89
CA SER A 17 9.18 -3.53 2.56
C SER A 17 8.13 -4.36 1.82
N LEU A 18 7.93 -4.04 0.55
CA LEU A 18 7.02 -4.81 -0.30
C LEU A 18 7.45 -6.29 -0.33
N PRO A 19 6.51 -7.25 -0.37
CA PRO A 19 6.86 -8.67 -0.39
C PRO A 19 7.73 -9.00 -1.61
N ALA A 20 8.65 -9.96 -1.48
CA ALA A 20 9.51 -10.37 -2.59
C ALA A 20 8.71 -10.77 -3.84
N ALA A 21 7.57 -11.44 -3.65
CA ALA A 21 6.67 -11.83 -4.73
C ALA A 21 6.11 -10.63 -5.54
N TRP A 22 6.06 -9.44 -4.94
CA TRP A 22 5.56 -8.21 -5.55
C TRP A 22 6.70 -7.42 -6.21
N THR A 23 7.85 -7.32 -5.55
CA THR A 23 9.02 -6.65 -6.16
C THR A 23 9.57 -7.41 -7.36
N GLN A 24 9.51 -8.75 -7.35
CA GLN A 24 9.90 -9.61 -8.49
C GLN A 24 9.03 -9.40 -9.73
N ILE A 25 7.77 -8.98 -9.56
CA ILE A 25 6.87 -8.63 -10.67
C ILE A 25 6.87 -7.13 -10.98
N GLY A 26 7.81 -6.38 -10.39
CA GLY A 26 8.09 -4.98 -10.73
C GLY A 26 7.32 -3.95 -9.91
N ILE A 27 6.63 -4.33 -8.83
CA ILE A 27 5.90 -3.37 -7.98
C ILE A 27 6.90 -2.60 -7.12
N THR A 28 6.77 -1.28 -7.09
CA THR A 28 7.61 -0.37 -6.31
C THR A 28 6.76 0.67 -5.58
N VAL A 29 7.27 1.18 -4.47
CA VAL A 29 6.71 2.38 -3.81
C VAL A 29 6.73 3.56 -4.79
N GLY A 30 5.68 4.38 -4.77
CA GLY A 30 5.46 5.49 -5.68
C GLY A 30 4.85 5.12 -7.04
N MET A 31 4.70 3.83 -7.37
CA MET A 31 4.05 3.40 -8.60
C MET A 31 2.55 3.76 -8.59
N PRO A 32 1.96 4.19 -9.72
CA PRO A 32 0.51 4.34 -9.84
C PRO A 32 -0.21 3.02 -9.57
N TYR A 33 -1.24 3.04 -8.72
CA TYR A 33 -1.95 1.85 -8.29
C TYR A 33 -2.54 1.05 -9.45
N ALA A 34 -3.07 1.71 -10.48
CA ALA A 34 -3.59 1.02 -11.67
C ALA A 34 -2.53 0.13 -12.34
N GLN A 35 -1.26 0.54 -12.34
CA GLN A 35 -0.15 -0.26 -12.86
C GLN A 35 0.17 -1.44 -11.93
N ALA A 36 0.24 -1.19 -10.62
CA ALA A 36 0.47 -2.22 -9.62
C ALA A 36 -0.63 -3.31 -9.65
N LYS A 37 -1.91 -2.90 -9.70
CA LYS A 37 -3.07 -3.78 -9.83
C LYS A 37 -2.97 -4.66 -11.08
N ALA A 38 -2.63 -4.09 -12.23
CA ALA A 38 -2.48 -4.85 -13.46
C ALA A 38 -1.36 -5.91 -13.35
N ALA A 39 -0.23 -5.56 -12.72
CA ALA A 39 0.86 -6.51 -12.47
C ALA A 39 0.45 -7.62 -11.50
N LEU A 40 -0.23 -7.29 -10.40
CA LEU A 40 -0.76 -8.24 -9.43
C LEU A 40 -1.72 -9.25 -10.07
N ILE A 41 -2.71 -8.76 -10.82
CA ILE A 41 -3.69 -9.61 -11.52
C ILE A 41 -2.98 -10.53 -12.53
N LYS A 42 -2.04 -10.01 -13.32
CA LYS A 42 -1.26 -10.81 -14.27
C LYS A 42 -0.44 -11.91 -13.57
N ALA A 43 0.00 -11.67 -12.34
CA ALA A 43 0.73 -12.61 -11.51
C ALA A 43 -0.16 -13.55 -10.66
N GLY A 44 -1.48 -13.54 -10.91
CA GLY A 44 -2.46 -14.43 -10.29
C GLY A 44 -2.97 -13.98 -8.92
N TRP A 45 -2.71 -12.74 -8.51
CA TRP A 45 -3.29 -12.17 -7.30
C TRP A 45 -4.72 -11.69 -7.56
N VAL A 46 -5.59 -11.87 -6.57
CA VAL A 46 -6.99 -11.46 -6.63
C VAL A 46 -7.23 -10.35 -5.62
N ALA A 47 -7.71 -9.20 -6.10
CA ALA A 47 -8.15 -8.11 -5.24
C ALA A 47 -9.49 -8.49 -4.59
N SER A 48 -9.62 -8.25 -3.29
CA SER A 48 -10.87 -8.42 -2.56
C SER A 48 -11.56 -7.08 -2.41
N ALA A 49 -12.86 -7.02 -2.71
CA ALA A 49 -13.67 -5.87 -2.34
C ALA A 49 -13.74 -5.78 -0.80
N PRO A 50 -13.75 -4.56 -0.23
CA PRO A 50 -13.95 -4.43 1.20
C PRO A 50 -15.32 -4.94 1.62
N ASP A 51 -15.39 -5.55 2.79
CA ASP A 51 -16.62 -6.06 3.39
C ASP A 51 -17.33 -4.92 4.15
N ASN A 52 -17.75 -3.90 3.40
CA ASN A 52 -18.52 -2.78 3.93
C ASN A 52 -19.70 -2.43 2.99
N ASP A 53 -20.83 -2.00 3.57
CA ASP A 53 -22.04 -1.62 2.84
C ASP A 53 -21.94 -0.21 2.19
N GLY A 54 -20.73 0.35 2.13
CA GLY A 54 -20.46 1.70 1.65
C GLY A 54 -20.38 1.80 0.12
N ASN A 55 -20.57 3.02 -0.39
CA ASN A 55 -20.17 3.31 -1.77
C ASN A 55 -18.64 3.32 -1.86
N PRO A 56 -18.04 2.81 -2.96
CA PRO A 56 -16.59 2.83 -3.12
C PRO A 56 -16.07 4.26 -3.14
N VAL A 57 -15.00 4.50 -2.38
CA VAL A 57 -14.32 5.81 -2.34
C VAL A 57 -13.77 6.19 -3.71
N PHE A 58 -13.28 5.20 -4.45
CA PHE A 58 -12.76 5.35 -5.80
C PHE A 58 -13.57 4.49 -6.78
N ALA A 59 -14.37 5.12 -7.64
CA ALA A 59 -15.20 4.40 -8.62
C ALA A 59 -14.38 3.50 -9.57
N ALA A 60 -13.16 3.91 -9.94
CA ALA A 60 -12.26 3.12 -10.78
C ALA A 60 -11.56 1.96 -10.02
N HIS A 61 -11.58 2.02 -8.69
CA HIS A 61 -10.87 1.11 -7.79
C HIS A 61 -11.77 0.72 -6.61
N PRO A 62 -12.88 0.01 -6.86
CA PRO A 62 -13.86 -0.33 -5.81
C PRO A 62 -13.31 -1.27 -4.74
N GLU A 63 -12.19 -1.95 -5.00
CA GLU A 63 -11.47 -2.75 -4.00
C GLU A 63 -10.67 -1.93 -2.98
N VAL A 64 -10.54 -0.61 -3.18
CA VAL A 64 -9.78 0.25 -2.28
C VAL A 64 -10.70 0.78 -1.20
N ASP A 65 -10.35 0.47 0.04
CA ASP A 65 -11.00 1.01 1.23
C ASP A 65 -10.10 2.01 1.91
N CYS A 66 -10.67 3.11 2.37
CA CYS A 66 -9.96 4.12 3.13
C CYS A 66 -10.58 4.24 4.51
N GLY A 67 -9.73 4.23 5.53
CA GLY A 67 -10.14 4.57 6.89
C GLY A 67 -10.83 5.93 6.96
N GLN A 68 -11.40 6.24 8.12
CA GLN A 68 -12.01 7.54 8.39
C GLN A 68 -11.10 8.37 9.30
N GLY A 69 -10.96 9.67 9.02
CA GLY A 69 -10.14 10.59 9.82
C GLY A 69 -8.92 11.15 9.07
N TRP A 70 -8.12 11.97 9.75
CA TRP A 70 -7.01 12.72 9.14
C TRP A 70 -5.78 11.86 8.82
N ASP A 71 -5.64 10.70 9.47
CA ASP A 71 -4.56 9.72 9.27
C ASP A 71 -5.11 8.43 8.64
N ALA A 72 -6.17 8.56 7.85
CA ALA A 72 -6.81 7.44 7.20
C ALA A 72 -5.88 6.81 6.16
N ILE A 73 -5.58 5.53 6.34
CA ILE A 73 -4.86 4.74 5.36
C ILE A 73 -5.84 4.22 4.32
N CYS A 74 -5.51 4.39 3.04
CA CYS A 74 -6.18 3.69 1.96
C CYS A 74 -5.45 2.38 1.67
N SER A 75 -6.19 1.30 1.46
CA SER A 75 -5.60 0.00 1.17
C SER A 75 -6.48 -0.86 0.28
N ALA A 76 -5.86 -1.82 -0.41
CA ALA A 76 -6.56 -2.88 -1.14
C ALA A 76 -5.99 -4.24 -0.74
N GLY A 77 -6.85 -5.17 -0.37
CA GLY A 77 -6.47 -6.54 -0.01
C GLY A 77 -6.24 -7.41 -1.25
N TYR A 78 -5.15 -8.17 -1.27
CA TYR A 78 -4.81 -9.12 -2.33
C TYR A 78 -4.54 -10.50 -1.76
N GLY A 79 -5.14 -11.52 -2.36
CA GLY A 79 -4.92 -12.93 -2.04
C GLY A 79 -4.35 -13.72 -3.21
N ARG A 80 -3.50 -14.71 -2.91
CA ARG A 80 -3.03 -15.72 -3.88
C ARG A 80 -2.64 -17.01 -3.16
N GLY A 81 -3.39 -18.09 -3.38
CA GLY A 81 -3.20 -19.33 -2.62
C GLY A 81 -3.42 -19.08 -1.12
N ASN A 82 -2.41 -19.34 -0.31
CA ASN A 82 -2.43 -19.10 1.14
C ASN A 82 -1.81 -17.76 1.54
N GLU A 83 -1.38 -16.94 0.59
CA GLU A 83 -0.81 -15.61 0.83
C GLU A 83 -1.91 -14.55 0.80
N THR A 84 -1.87 -13.60 1.74
CA THR A 84 -2.75 -12.42 1.77
C THR A 84 -1.96 -11.22 2.25
N TYR A 85 -2.14 -10.08 1.59
CA TYR A 85 -1.46 -8.84 1.88
C TYR A 85 -2.40 -7.64 1.67
N GLY A 86 -2.28 -6.62 2.51
CA GLY A 86 -2.90 -5.32 2.30
C GLY A 86 -1.92 -4.37 1.60
N LEU A 87 -2.19 -3.97 0.36
CA LEU A 87 -1.40 -2.96 -0.34
C LEU A 87 -1.79 -1.57 0.17
N VAL A 88 -0.84 -0.85 0.76
CA VAL A 88 -1.05 0.52 1.28
C VAL A 88 -0.94 1.52 0.14
N LEU A 89 -1.89 2.46 0.08
CA LEU A 89 -2.02 3.45 -0.97
C LEU A 89 -2.12 4.87 -0.39
N ALA A 90 -1.46 5.83 -1.05
CA ALA A 90 -1.65 7.25 -0.82
C ALA A 90 -2.50 7.85 -1.95
N PRO A 91 -3.65 8.47 -1.63
CA PRO A 91 -4.37 9.32 -2.57
C PRO A 91 -3.55 10.55 -2.96
N THR A 92 -3.72 11.03 -4.19
CA THR A 92 -3.19 12.29 -4.69
C THR A 92 -4.32 13.30 -4.89
N ASP A 93 -3.98 14.59 -5.01
CA ASP A 93 -4.96 15.68 -5.21
C ASP A 93 -5.81 15.50 -6.49
N ASP A 94 -5.29 14.79 -7.51
CA ASP A 94 -5.98 14.48 -8.75
C ASP A 94 -6.76 13.14 -8.70
N GLY A 95 -6.97 12.60 -7.49
CA GLY A 95 -7.78 11.40 -7.25
C GLY A 95 -7.13 10.09 -7.69
N LYS A 96 -5.83 10.09 -7.97
CA LYS A 96 -5.06 8.86 -8.22
C LYS A 96 -4.56 8.27 -6.90
N LEU A 97 -4.03 7.06 -7.00
CA LEU A 97 -3.48 6.30 -5.87
C LEU A 97 -2.06 5.89 -6.20
N LEU A 98 -1.15 6.04 -5.23
CA LEU A 98 0.24 5.63 -5.32
C LEU A 98 0.56 4.55 -4.28
N VAL A 99 1.33 3.54 -4.67
CA VAL A 99 1.81 2.50 -3.74
C VAL A 99 2.69 3.11 -2.65
N GLN A 100 2.44 2.77 -1.40
CA GLN A 100 3.25 3.21 -0.25
C GLN A 100 3.92 2.06 0.50
N GLY A 101 3.34 0.86 0.45
CA GLY A 101 3.88 -0.29 1.19
C GLY A 101 2.88 -1.42 1.29
N VAL A 102 3.06 -2.27 2.30
CA VAL A 102 2.23 -3.45 2.56
C VAL A 102 2.01 -3.63 4.06
N PHE A 103 0.93 -4.32 4.45
CA PHE A 103 0.74 -4.93 5.78
C PHE A 103 0.15 -6.34 5.68
#